data_AF-A0A173XYW6-F1
#
_entry.id   AF-A0A173XYW6-F1
#
_cell.length_a   1.000
_cell.length_b   1.000
_cell.length_c   1.000
_cell.angle_alpha   90.00
_cell.angle_beta   90.00
_cell.angle_gamma   90.00
#
_symmetry.space_group_name_H-M   'P 1'
#
loop_
_entity.id
_entity.type
_entity.pdbx_description
1 polymer ?
#
loop_
_entity_poly.entity_id
_entity_poly.type
_entity_poly.pdbx_seq_one_letter_code
_entity_poly.pdbx_strand_id
1 'polypeptide(L)'
;MNRKKLIAFSLSLAMTVVPVTPAAAAGAEQNTEGLQNAVLDLGFENSLEDSSGKGNNGTLSSGEAEYVDGVVGKGLKMNGSSYVNLGNSTDL
;
A
#
# COMPACT_ATOMS: atom_id res chain seq x y z
N MET A 1 21.99 -63.61 -26.65
CA MET A 1 21.52 -63.43 -28.04
C MET A 1 20.12 -62.81 -27.92
N ASN A 2 19.77 -61.57 -28.27
CA ASN A 2 20.27 -60.63 -29.27
C ASN A 2 19.99 -59.16 -28.90
N ARG A 3 20.99 -58.32 -29.19
CA ARG A 3 20.90 -56.86 -29.19
C ARG A 3 20.08 -56.40 -30.41
N LYS A 4 19.58 -55.15 -30.30
CA LYS A 4 19.13 -54.24 -31.37
C LYS A 4 17.62 -54.26 -31.65
N LYS A 5 16.96 -53.15 -31.33
CA LYS A 5 16.12 -52.36 -32.26
C LYS A 5 15.59 -51.08 -31.59
N LEU A 6 15.97 -49.94 -32.19
CA LEU A 6 15.17 -48.70 -32.45
C LEU A 6 14.70 -47.92 -31.21
N ILE A 7 15.32 -46.79 -30.84
CA ILE A 7 15.11 -45.42 -31.38
C ILE A 7 13.62 -45.11 -31.63
N ALA A 8 13.01 -44.30 -30.75
CA ALA A 8 12.44 -42.99 -31.10
C ALA A 8 11.48 -42.46 -30.02
N PHE A 9 11.51 -41.13 -29.88
CA PHE A 9 10.38 -40.28 -29.57
C PHE A 9 9.93 -40.14 -28.11
N SER A 10 10.49 -39.14 -27.42
CA SER A 10 9.69 -38.12 -26.73
C SER A 10 10.60 -37.09 -26.08
N LEU A 11 11.03 -36.08 -26.84
CA LEU A 11 11.54 -34.85 -26.26
C LEU A 11 10.33 -34.07 -25.72
N SER A 12 9.77 -34.52 -24.58
CA SER A 12 8.72 -33.79 -23.89
C SER A 12 9.36 -32.61 -23.18
N LEU A 13 9.18 -31.42 -23.76
CA LEU A 13 9.47 -30.14 -23.16
C LEU A 13 8.62 -29.98 -21.89
N ALA A 14 9.18 -30.36 -20.74
CA ALA A 14 8.59 -30.01 -19.45
C ALA A 14 8.92 -28.54 -19.17
N MET A 15 8.05 -27.62 -19.60
CA MET A 15 8.05 -26.25 -19.07
C MET A 15 7.69 -26.35 -17.58
N THR A 16 8.71 -26.29 -16.74
CA THR A 16 8.54 -26.19 -15.29
C THR A 16 7.86 -24.86 -15.00
N VAL A 17 6.61 -24.91 -14.54
CA VAL A 17 5.91 -23.75 -14.00
C VAL A 17 6.71 -23.24 -12.80
N VAL A 18 7.29 -22.05 -12.93
CA VAL A 18 7.93 -21.38 -11.79
C VAL A 18 6.80 -20.86 -10.90
N PRO A 19 6.69 -21.29 -9.63
CA PRO A 19 5.77 -20.66 -8.72
C PRO A 19 6.25 -19.22 -8.48
N VAL A 20 5.42 -18.23 -8.84
CA VAL A 20 5.61 -16.85 -8.41
C VAL A 20 5.32 -16.81 -6.92
N THR A 21 6.37 -16.83 -6.10
CA THR A 21 6.26 -16.45 -4.70
C THR A 21 5.90 -14.97 -4.64
N PRO A 22 4.74 -14.56 -4.11
CA PRO A 22 4.51 -13.15 -3.84
C PRO A 22 5.61 -12.68 -2.91
N ALA A 23 6.28 -11.59 -3.29
CA ALA A 23 7.18 -10.89 -2.39
C ALA A 23 6.34 -10.49 -1.17
N ALA A 24 6.64 -11.10 -0.03
CA ALA A 24 6.14 -10.61 1.24
C ALA A 24 6.52 -9.12 1.28
N ALA A 25 5.52 -8.25 1.36
CA ALA A 25 5.74 -6.86 1.68
C ALA A 25 6.55 -6.86 2.98
N ALA A 26 7.82 -6.48 2.87
CA ALA A 26 8.68 -6.31 4.02
C ALA A 26 7.92 -5.42 4.98
N GLY A 27 7.71 -5.94 6.19
CA GLY A 27 6.91 -5.29 7.21
C GLY A 27 7.31 -3.83 7.30
N ALA A 28 6.32 -2.96 7.35
CA ALA A 28 6.52 -1.59 7.75
C ALA A 28 7.16 -1.64 9.15
N GLU A 29 8.48 -1.50 9.21
CA GLU A 29 9.15 -1.10 10.43
C GLU A 29 8.56 0.26 10.80
N GLN A 30 7.65 0.27 11.77
CA GLN A 30 7.26 1.48 12.46
C GLN A 30 8.52 2.01 13.14
N ASN A 31 9.14 2.98 12.48
CA ASN A 31 10.04 3.91 13.12
C ASN A 31 9.17 4.70 14.11
N THR A 32 9.10 4.24 15.36
CA THR A 32 8.32 4.85 16.45
C THR A 32 8.85 6.23 16.87
N GLU A 33 10.04 6.60 16.41
CA GLU A 33 10.53 7.97 16.51
C GLU A 33 9.84 8.80 15.41
N GLY A 34 8.64 9.29 15.72
CA GLY A 34 7.91 10.23 14.88
C GLY A 34 8.76 11.45 14.52
N LEU A 35 8.36 12.19 13.49
CA LEU A 35 9.07 13.39 13.06
C LEU A 35 9.17 14.37 14.25
N GLN A 36 10.39 14.70 14.69
CA GLN A 36 10.67 15.49 15.89
C GLN A 36 10.06 16.91 15.87
N ASN A 37 9.52 17.35 14.73
CA ASN A 37 8.80 18.61 14.57
C ASN A 37 7.59 18.44 13.61
N ALA A 38 6.89 17.30 13.71
CA ALA A 38 5.65 17.10 12.97
C ALA A 38 4.62 18.15 13.37
N VAL A 39 4.08 18.84 12.38
CA VAL A 39 2.99 19.83 12.52
C VAL A 39 1.66 19.27 12.02
N LEU A 40 1.68 18.06 11.49
CA LEU A 40 0.54 17.38 10.90
C LEU A 40 0.72 15.88 11.06
N ASP A 41 -0.32 15.22 11.59
CA ASP A 41 -0.42 13.77 11.67
C ASP A 41 -1.83 13.34 11.26
N LEU A 42 -1.96 12.80 10.05
CA LEU A 42 -3.23 12.32 9.49
C LEU A 42 -3.20 10.80 9.39
N GLY A 43 -3.80 10.15 10.39
CA GLY A 43 -3.88 8.68 10.44
C GLY A 43 -4.94 8.08 9.53
N PHE A 44 -5.91 8.87 9.06
CA PHE A 44 -7.02 8.41 8.20
C PHE A 44 -7.87 7.26 8.78
N GLU A 45 -7.92 7.14 10.11
CA GLU A 45 -8.74 6.16 10.83
C GLU A 45 -10.21 6.60 10.89
N ASN A 46 -10.85 6.64 9.72
CA ASN A 46 -12.21 7.16 9.51
C ASN A 46 -12.38 8.66 9.85
N SER A 47 -11.27 9.40 9.94
CA SER A 47 -11.24 10.82 10.26
C SER A 47 -10.15 11.53 9.45
N LEU A 48 -10.37 12.82 9.19
CA LEU A 48 -9.38 13.76 8.64
C LEU A 48 -8.78 14.66 9.74
N GLU A 49 -9.00 14.33 11.02
CA GLU A 49 -8.46 15.07 12.15
C GLU A 49 -6.94 14.91 12.26
N ASP A 50 -6.30 16.02 12.60
CA ASP A 50 -4.87 16.10 12.86
C ASP A 50 -4.56 15.66 14.30
N SER A 51 -3.84 14.55 14.43
CA SER A 51 -3.44 13.97 15.72
C SER A 51 -2.15 14.59 16.29
N SER A 52 -1.50 15.52 15.57
CA SER A 52 -0.29 16.19 16.06
C SER A 52 -0.56 17.18 17.20
N GLY A 53 -1.84 17.51 17.43
CA GLY A 53 -2.26 18.51 18.42
C GLY A 53 -2.13 19.95 17.94
N LYS A 54 -1.82 20.18 16.66
CA LYS A 54 -1.72 21.52 16.06
C LYS A 54 -3.02 22.03 15.46
N GLY A 55 -4.02 21.14 15.30
CA GLY A 55 -5.35 21.52 14.84
C GLY A 55 -5.41 21.78 13.33
N ASN A 56 -4.44 21.26 12.58
CA ASN A 56 -4.37 21.37 11.12
C ASN A 56 -5.28 20.32 10.45
N ASN A 57 -6.55 20.27 10.89
CA ASN A 57 -7.53 19.28 10.47
C ASN A 57 -7.83 19.40 8.97
N GLY A 58 -7.95 18.26 8.31
CA GLY A 58 -8.34 18.16 6.92
C GLY A 58 -9.85 18.29 6.72
N THR A 59 -10.22 18.89 5.59
CA THR A 59 -11.59 18.89 5.06
C THR A 59 -11.58 18.42 3.61
N LEU A 60 -12.59 17.67 3.18
CA LEU A 60 -12.68 17.26 1.78
C LEU A 60 -13.25 18.41 0.95
N SER A 61 -12.66 18.68 -0.23
CA SER A 61 -13.12 19.75 -1.13
C SER A 61 -14.56 19.58 -1.61
N SER A 62 -15.02 18.33 -1.67
CA SER A 62 -16.34 17.94 -2.15
C SER A 62 -16.63 16.49 -1.79
N GLY A 63 -17.89 16.17 -1.51
CA GLY A 63 -18.35 14.81 -1.19
C GLY A 63 -17.99 14.36 0.23
N GLU A 64 -18.08 13.05 0.46
CA GLU A 64 -17.75 12.40 1.72
C GLU A 64 -16.43 11.62 1.60
N ALA A 65 -15.70 11.52 2.71
CA ALA A 65 -14.47 10.75 2.77
C ALA A 65 -14.78 9.24 2.78
N GLU A 66 -14.18 8.49 1.87
CA GLU A 66 -14.24 7.04 1.84
C GLU A 66 -12.92 6.47 2.38
N TYR A 67 -13.01 5.56 3.35
CA TYR A 67 -11.86 4.93 3.98
C TYR A 67 -11.84 3.44 3.66
N VAL A 68 -10.65 2.94 3.29
CA VAL A 68 -10.41 1.53 2.94
C VAL A 68 -9.25 0.98 3.77
N ASP A 69 -9.03 -0.33 3.75
CA ASP A 69 -7.86 -0.92 4.41
C ASP A 69 -6.57 -0.41 3.75
N GLY A 70 -5.70 0.19 4.56
CA GLY A 70 -4.41 0.73 4.15
C GLY A 70 -3.25 -0.22 4.44
N VAL A 71 -2.03 0.28 4.28
CA VAL A 71 -0.80 -0.46 4.67
C VAL A 71 -0.71 -0.61 6.18
N VAL A 72 -1.11 0.43 6.92
CA VAL A 72 -1.26 0.43 8.37
C VAL A 72 -2.66 1.00 8.64
N GLY A 73 -3.53 0.22 9.28
CA GLY A 73 -4.88 0.64 9.61
C GLY A 73 -5.74 0.98 8.39
N LYS A 74 -6.42 2.13 8.41
CA LYS A 74 -7.23 2.65 7.30
C LYS A 74 -6.46 3.65 6.46
N GLY A 75 -6.94 3.87 5.24
CA GLY A 75 -6.42 4.89 4.33
C GLY A 75 -7.55 5.63 3.64
N LEU A 76 -7.32 6.92 3.35
CA LEU A 76 -8.24 7.73 2.57
C LEU A 76 -8.19 7.31 1.09
N LYS A 77 -9.33 6.93 0.53
CA LYS A 77 -9.44 6.62 -0.89
C LYS A 77 -9.67 7.89 -1.70
N MET A 78 -8.69 8.22 -2.56
CA MET A 78 -8.81 9.34 -3.48
C MET A 78 -9.40 8.89 -4.82
N ASN A 79 -10.45 9.58 -5.28
CA ASN A 79 -11.13 9.29 -6.55
C ASN A 79 -10.66 10.17 -7.73
N GLY A 80 -9.67 11.04 -7.49
CA GLY A 80 -9.13 11.97 -8.48
C GLY A 80 -9.98 13.22 -8.78
N SER A 81 -11.15 13.35 -8.15
CA SER A 81 -12.06 14.51 -8.31
C SER A 81 -12.16 15.38 -7.05
N SER A 82 -11.52 14.97 -5.95
CA SER A 82 -11.48 15.70 -4.69
C SER A 82 -10.06 15.80 -4.14
N TYR A 83 -9.86 16.72 -3.20
CA TYR A 83 -8.62 16.88 -2.45
C TYR A 83 -8.91 17.13 -0.97
N VAL A 84 -7.92 16.88 -0.11
CA VAL A 84 -7.94 17.27 1.29
C VAL A 84 -7.40 18.70 1.39
N ASN A 85 -8.21 19.60 1.92
CA ASN A 85 -7.85 20.96 2.24
C ASN A 85 -7.46 21.04 3.73
N LEU A 86 -6.23 21.47 4.00
CA LEU A 86 -5.68 21.64 5.35
C LEU A 86 -5.77 23.10 5.85
N GLY A 87 -6.39 23.98 5.07
CA GLY A 87 -6.48 25.41 5.35
C GLY A 87 -5.19 26.16 5.05
N ASN A 88 -5.00 27.28 5.76
CA ASN A 88 -3.89 28.22 5.56
C ASN A 88 -3.13 28.47 6.87
N SER A 89 -3.01 27.44 7.71
CA SER A 89 -2.26 27.55 8.96
C SER A 89 -0.82 27.99 8.70
N THR A 90 -0.29 28.90 9.53
CA THR A 90 1.11 29.35 9.42
C THR A 90 2.12 28.30 9.88
N ASP A 91 1.63 27.25 10.54
CA ASP A 91 2.45 26.15 11.03
C ASP A 91 2.72 25.08 9.96
N LEU A 92 2.00 25.12 8.83
CA LEU A 92 2.15 24.24 7.65
C LEU A 92 3.12 24.85 6.63
#